data_AF-W1YRL9-F1
#
_entry.id   AF-W1YRL9-F1
#
_cell.length_a   1.000
_cell.length_b   1.000
_cell.length_c   1.000
_cell.angle_alpha   90.00
_cell.angle_beta   90.00
_cell.angle_gamma   90.00
#
_symmetry.space_group_name_H-M   'P 1'
#
loop_
_entity.id
_entity.type
_entity.pdbx_description
1 polymer ?
#
loop_
_entity_poly.entity_id
_entity_poly.type
_entity_poly.pdbx_seq_one_letter_code
_entity_poly.pdbx_strand_id
1 'polypeptide(L)'
;YAEMQLILDAAFPQTAWGEYLTRHAEAHGVFRKAATQANVILTITGTANTIIPKGSLFSTDNDETFRTSKEVNLGDTGSAKVLALSEQPGKSL
;
A
#
# COMPACT_ATOMS: atom_id res chain seq x y z
N TYR A 1 -5.06 29.70 -26.47
CA TYR A 1 -3.59 29.81 -26.34
C TYR A 1 -3.02 28.95 -25.22
N ALA A 2 -3.65 28.86 -24.03
CA ALA A 2 -3.16 28.02 -22.94
C ALA A 2 -3.10 26.50 -23.29
N GLU A 3 -4.07 25.98 -24.03
CA GLU A 3 -4.09 24.54 -24.38
C GLU A 3 -2.94 24.12 -25.31
N MET A 4 -2.47 25.01 -26.20
CA MET A 4 -1.37 24.71 -27.11
C MET A 4 -0.02 24.65 -26.38
N GLN A 5 0.12 25.38 -25.28
CA GLN A 5 1.28 25.28 -24.40
C GLN A 5 1.28 23.95 -23.63
N LEU A 6 0.11 23.49 -23.15
CA LEU A 6 0.01 22.21 -22.45
C LEU A 6 0.38 21.01 -23.35
N ILE A 7 0.02 21.07 -24.63
CA ILE A 7 0.40 20.03 -25.61
C ILE A 7 1.92 20.01 -25.84
N LEU A 8 2.54 21.20 -25.91
CA LEU A 8 4.00 21.34 -26.04
C LEU A 8 4.73 20.83 -24.79
N ASP A 9 4.24 21.16 -23.60
CA ASP A 9 4.84 20.73 -22.35
C ASP A 9 4.72 19.20 -22.15
N ALA A 10 3.62 18.59 -22.56
CA ALA A 10 3.42 17.14 -22.52
C ALA A 10 4.32 16.36 -23.51
N ALA A 11 4.79 17.01 -24.58
CA ALA A 11 5.63 16.37 -25.59
C ALA A 11 7.07 16.16 -25.14
N PHE A 12 7.56 16.99 -24.21
CA PHE A 12 8.91 16.87 -23.67
C PHE A 12 8.91 16.22 -22.28
N PRO A 13 9.72 15.17 -22.05
CA PRO A 13 9.76 14.49 -20.75
C PRO A 13 10.19 15.38 -19.58
N GLN A 14 10.91 16.47 -19.84
CA GLN A 14 11.34 17.42 -18.81
C GLN A 14 10.20 18.30 -18.27
N THR A 15 9.14 18.49 -19.04
CA THR A 15 7.98 19.34 -18.72
C THR A 15 6.68 18.54 -18.61
N ALA A 16 6.66 17.30 -19.11
CA ALA A 16 5.50 16.44 -19.04
C ALA A 16 5.17 16.09 -17.60
N TRP A 17 3.88 15.90 -17.32
CA TRP A 17 3.37 15.51 -16.00
C TRP A 17 2.47 14.28 -16.10
N GLY A 18 2.25 13.65 -14.95
CA GLY A 18 1.27 12.56 -14.81
C GLY A 18 1.50 11.41 -15.78
N GLU A 19 0.47 11.10 -16.57
CA GLU A 19 0.47 9.96 -17.50
C GLU A 19 1.42 10.16 -18.69
N TYR A 20 1.58 11.39 -19.20
CA TYR A 20 2.47 11.68 -20.32
C TYR A 20 3.94 11.47 -19.95
N LEU A 21 4.32 11.89 -18.74
CA LEU A 21 5.66 11.62 -18.20
C LEU A 21 5.87 10.13 -17.97
N THR A 22 4.85 9.43 -17.46
CA THR A 22 4.90 7.99 -17.23
C THR A 22 5.13 7.24 -18.54
N ARG A 23 4.40 7.58 -19.61
CA ARG A 23 4.58 6.99 -20.95
C ARG A 23 5.97 7.25 -21.54
N HIS A 24 6.53 8.43 -21.31
CA HIS A 24 7.89 8.74 -21.75
C HIS A 24 8.93 7.94 -20.95
N ALA A 25 8.76 7.81 -19.63
CA ALA A 25 9.60 6.99 -18.78
C ALA A 25 9.53 5.50 -19.19
N GLU A 26 8.34 5.00 -19.52
CA GLU A 26 8.12 3.64 -20.02
C GLU A 26 8.83 3.39 -21.36
N ALA A 27 8.82 4.38 -22.28
CA ALA A 27 9.58 4.30 -23.53
C ALA A 27 11.10 4.17 -23.30
N HIS A 28 11.59 4.63 -22.14
CA HIS A 28 12.98 4.48 -21.70
C HIS A 28 13.18 3.30 -20.73
N GLY A 29 12.19 2.42 -20.58
CA GLY A 29 12.27 1.21 -19.73
C GLY A 29 12.10 1.46 -18.24
N VAL A 30 11.69 2.67 -17.83
CA VAL A 30 11.42 3.02 -16.44
C VAL A 30 9.92 2.88 -16.17
N PHE A 31 9.54 1.77 -15.54
CA PHE A 31 8.16 1.48 -15.18
C PHE A 31 7.86 1.99 -13.76
N ARG A 32 6.85 2.85 -13.63
CA ARG A 32 6.38 3.32 -12.32
C ARG A 32 5.75 2.14 -11.56
N LYS A 33 6.26 1.82 -10.38
CA LYS A 33 5.65 0.81 -9.51
C LYS A 33 4.33 1.34 -8.94
N ALA A 34 3.27 0.54 -9.06
CA ALA A 34 1.99 0.83 -8.43
C ALA A 34 2.14 0.88 -6.90
N ALA A 35 1.32 1.71 -6.26
CA ALA A 35 1.22 1.77 -4.81
C ALA A 35 0.96 0.36 -4.26
N THR A 36 1.93 -0.20 -3.55
CA THR A 36 1.82 -1.52 -2.93
C THR A 36 1.41 -1.34 -1.49
N GLN A 37 0.49 -2.19 -1.01
CA GLN A 37 0.05 -2.20 0.38
C GLN A 37 1.24 -2.47 1.31
N ALA A 38 1.31 -1.77 2.44
CA ALA A 38 2.34 -2.01 3.43
C ALA A 38 2.15 -3.40 4.07
N ASN A 39 3.21 -4.21 4.09
CA ASN A 39 3.28 -5.44 4.87
C ASN A 39 3.79 -5.11 6.27
N VAL A 40 3.01 -5.40 7.31
CA VAL A 40 3.44 -5.23 8.70
C VAL A 40 3.26 -6.53 9.48
N ILE A 41 4.16 -6.79 10.42
CA ILE A 41 4.02 -7.90 11.36
C ILE A 41 3.40 -7.34 12.64
N LEU A 42 2.12 -7.61 12.84
CA LEU A 42 1.41 -7.22 14.06
C LEU A 42 1.69 -8.26 15.15
N THR A 43 2.06 -7.79 16.34
CA THR A 43 2.09 -8.63 17.55
C THR A 43 0.78 -8.39 18.28
N ILE A 44 -0.08 -9.41 18.29
CA ILE A 44 -1.38 -9.34 18.94
C ILE A 44 -1.27 -10.04 20.29
N THR A 45 -1.77 -9.38 21.33
CA THR A 45 -1.86 -9.92 22.69
C THR A 45 -3.32 -9.99 23.10
N GLY A 46 -3.76 -11.14 23.60
CA GLY A 46 -5.14 -11.40 24.00
C GLY A 46 -5.24 -12.66 24.85
N THR A 47 -6.43 -13.23 24.93
CA THR A 47 -6.67 -14.46 25.69
C THR A 47 -5.98 -15.64 25.01
N ALA A 48 -5.24 -16.44 25.78
CA ALA A 48 -4.60 -17.67 25.30
C ALA A 48 -5.61 -18.62 24.65
N ASN A 49 -5.19 -19.32 23.59
CA ASN A 49 -6.02 -20.20 22.74
C ASN A 49 -7.11 -19.48 21.92
N THR A 50 -6.96 -18.17 21.67
CA THR A 50 -7.86 -17.44 20.75
C THR A 50 -7.37 -17.58 19.32
N ILE A 51 -8.27 -18.00 18.42
CA ILE A 51 -8.01 -18.07 16.98
C ILE A 51 -8.40 -16.73 16.36
N ILE A 52 -7.45 -16.09 15.69
CA ILE A 52 -7.71 -14.88 14.89
C ILE A 52 -7.86 -15.31 13.44
N PRO A 53 -9.07 -15.25 12.86
CA PRO A 53 -9.31 -15.69 11.50
C PRO A 53 -8.59 -14.80 10.49
N LYS A 54 -8.30 -15.36 9.32
CA LYS A 54 -7.80 -14.58 8.18
C LYS A 54 -8.80 -13.49 7.83
N GLY A 55 -8.32 -12.26 7.67
CA GLY A 55 -9.15 -11.12 7.26
C GLY A 55 -9.70 -10.29 8.42
N SER A 56 -9.33 -10.56 9.67
CA SER A 56 -9.56 -9.65 10.78
C SER A 56 -8.93 -8.28 10.50
N LEU A 57 -9.74 -7.23 10.64
CA LEU A 57 -9.33 -5.84 10.56
C LEU A 57 -8.83 -5.35 11.92
N PHE A 58 -7.69 -4.67 11.91
CA PHE A 58 -7.10 -3.98 13.04
C PHE A 58 -6.94 -2.52 12.65
N SER A 59 -7.57 -1.61 13.40
CA SER A 59 -7.37 -0.17 13.24
C SER A 59 -6.32 0.30 14.25
N THR A 60 -5.36 1.10 13.81
CA THR A 60 -4.49 1.84 14.73
C THR A 60 -5.15 3.18 15.10
N ASP A 61 -4.67 3.82 16.18
CA ASP A 61 -5.18 5.10 16.67
C ASP A 61 -5.13 6.22 15.60
N ASN A 62 -4.24 6.03 14.62
CA ASN A 62 -4.01 6.91 13.48
C ASN A 62 -4.95 6.66 12.27
N ASP A 63 -6.08 5.98 12.46
CA ASP A 63 -7.09 5.62 11.43
C ASP A 63 -6.58 4.67 10.32
N GLU A 64 -5.35 4.15 10.43
CA GLU A 64 -4.83 3.16 9.49
C GLU A 64 -5.40 1.77 9.81
N THR A 65 -5.97 1.13 8.78
CA THR A 65 -6.57 -0.20 8.87
C THR A 65 -5.64 -1.26 8.29
N PHE A 66 -5.44 -2.34 9.05
CA PHE A 66 -4.61 -3.48 8.68
C PHE A 66 -5.46 -4.74 8.67
N ARG A 67 -5.41 -5.49 7.57
CA ARG A 67 -6.10 -6.77 7.40
C ARG A 67 -5.11 -7.92 7.54
N THR A 68 -5.41 -8.86 8.43
CA THR A 68 -4.59 -10.07 8.59
C THR A 68 -4.62 -10.95 7.33
N SER A 69 -3.43 -11.35 6.87
CA SER A 69 -3.28 -12.17 5.65
C SER A 69 -3.47 -13.66 5.89
N LYS A 70 -3.28 -14.11 7.12
CA LYS A 70 -3.37 -15.50 7.54
C LYS A 70 -4.05 -15.60 8.89
N GLU A 71 -4.67 -16.76 9.12
CA GLU A 71 -5.15 -17.14 10.44
C GLU A 71 -3.94 -17.35 11.37
N VAL A 72 -4.08 -16.90 12.61
CA VAL A 72 -3.08 -17.13 13.65
C VAL A 72 -3.76 -17.58 14.93
N ASN A 73 -3.19 -18.58 15.59
CA ASN A 73 -3.63 -18.99 16.92
C ASN A 73 -2.75 -18.31 17.97
N LEU A 74 -3.37 -17.70 18.98
CA LEU A 74 -2.68 -17.21 20.17
C LEU A 74 -2.31 -18.43 21.02
N GLY A 75 -1.01 -18.74 21.11
CA GLY A 75 -0.52 -19.83 21.95
C GLY A 75 -0.79 -19.59 23.44
N ASP A 76 -0.25 -20.45 24.30
CA ASP A 76 -0.51 -20.42 25.76
C ASP A 76 -0.13 -19.10 26.45
N THR A 77 0.73 -18.29 25.83
CA THR A 77 1.12 -16.97 26.34
C THR A 77 0.17 -15.85 25.93
N GLY A 78 -0.89 -16.15 25.17
CA GLY A 78 -1.83 -15.15 24.68
C GLY A 78 -1.22 -14.16 23.68
N SER A 79 -0.06 -14.47 23.09
CA SER A 79 0.60 -13.61 22.12
C SER A 79 0.87 -14.34 20.81
N ALA A 80 0.60 -13.67 19.69
CA ALA A 80 0.88 -14.18 18.36
C ALA A 80 1.39 -13.09 17.42
N LYS A 81 2.28 -13.46 16.51
CA LYS A 81 2.74 -12.60 15.42
C LYS A 81 1.99 -12.96 14.15
N VAL A 82 1.31 -12.00 13.56
CA VAL A 82 0.58 -12.18 12.30
C VAL A 82 1.02 -11.17 11.27
N LEU A 83 1.10 -11.63 10.02
CA LEU A 83 1.38 -10.77 8.89
C LEU A 83 0.07 -10.10 8.47
N ALA A 84 0.02 -8.78 8.55
CA ALA A 84 -1.11 -7.96 8.14
C ALA A 84 -0.72 -7.04 6.97
N LEU A 85 -1.68 -6.80 6.10
CA LEU A 85 -1.57 -5.90 4.96
C LEU A 85 -2.35 -4.64 5.30
N SER A 86 -1.79 -3.46 5.07
CA SER A 86 -2.57 -2.23 5.15
C SER A 86 -3.66 -2.26 4.07
N GLU A 87 -4.90 -1.94 4.44
CA GLU A 87 -6.02 -1.88 3.50
C GLU A 87 -5.87 -0.67 2.56
N GLN A 88 -5.20 0.38 3.04
CA GLN A 88 -4.89 1.56 2.25
C GLN A 88 -3.63 1.32 1.41
N PRO A 89 -3.72 1.37 0.07
CA PRO A 89 -2.52 1.45 -0.75
C PRO A 89 -1.76 2.71 -0.35
N GLY A 90 -0.45 2.60 -0.13
CA GLY A 90 0.37 3.74 0.25
C GLY A 90 0.11 4.89 -0.71
N LYS A 91 -0.22 6.08 -0.17
CA LYS A 91 -0.57 7.26 -0.97
C LYS A 91 0.59 7.51 -1.93
N SER A 92 0.38 7.32 -3.24
CA SER A 92 1.40 7.68 -4.22
C SER A 92 1.58 9.19 -4.11
N LEU A 93 2.80 9.59 -3.76
CA LEU A 93 3.27 10.97 -3.88
C LEU A 93 3.22 11.41 -5.35
#